data_AF-A0A0R3S2J7-F1
#
_entry.id   AF-A0A0R3S2J7-F1
#
_cell.length_a   1.000
_cell.length_b   1.000
_cell.length_c   1.000
_cell.angle_alpha   90.00
_cell.angle_beta   90.00
_cell.angle_gamma   90.00
#
_symmetry.space_group_name_H-M   'P 1'
#
loop_
_entity.id
_entity.type
_entity.pdbx_description
1 polymer ?
#
loop_
_entity_poly.entity_id
_entity_poly.type
_entity_poly.pdbx_seq_one_letter_code
_entity_poly.pdbx_strand_id
1 'polypeptide(L)'
;MIINRTILIYNNEPYAKMEKIELQVSDPDIIVIGMNGPIQAQIEPYFDATSGEFTKNYLLVFFTFLNALSFIHCTIQKDHSATTEIAQILTPIKLSRVIKSISKDFHFETVSKNEFVLQSSQILVELNPKNGLLEAINLSAATNGTERLQCKQEFSYYTSSLSGAYIMTLENEELRKLEMGDVETFIVLGSLRQTVYTLSEFIKQHISVNNVSGAEESHLHMDLRVDIRKMSGVELIIKFSTDMIPDDIEYYTDSNGLQLIKRAEYDTFSRPEMNYYPMPTALVLQDLSKRLSVLSNVPHGVRTSNKMNFEIMLDRRLSADDGKGLGFSADGIPEDNLPVNMAFTFVLERMVPVTDKQQQQQRKFAYNTLNAHLALQSLIYQPNIFIISGILENSISLQHLRSFPCDVQLLTIRPLAFDINRRLMVLHRAGIDCASSSLPICRGNELDLTLKAYMQSIGVRTVQKTLLNGIKQISKEMPYHSATFFLEPTDFAAYLLRFN
;
A
#
# COMPACT_ATOMS: atom_id res chain seq x y z
N MET A 1 -15.30 -20.59 -6.22
CA MET A 1 -16.37 -19.59 -6.38
C MET A 1 -17.16 -19.48 -5.09
N ILE A 2 -17.35 -18.26 -4.59
CA ILE A 2 -17.90 -17.97 -3.27
C ILE A 2 -19.38 -17.60 -3.44
N ILE A 3 -20.29 -18.58 -3.37
CA ILE A 3 -21.75 -18.36 -3.32
C ILE A 3 -22.30 -19.29 -2.23
N ASN A 4 -23.13 -18.76 -1.34
CA ASN A 4 -23.62 -19.45 -0.14
C ASN A 4 -22.45 -19.98 0.70
N ARG A 5 -21.53 -19.07 1.00
CA ARG A 5 -20.30 -19.35 1.76
C ARG A 5 -20.14 -18.35 2.89
N THR A 6 -19.65 -18.85 4.01
CA THR A 6 -19.17 -18.00 5.10
C THR A 6 -17.67 -17.76 4.89
N ILE A 7 -17.27 -16.51 5.01
CA ILE A 7 -15.88 -16.09 5.04
C ILE A 7 -15.51 -15.68 6.46
N LEU A 8 -14.33 -16.08 6.93
CA LEU A 8 -13.70 -15.52 8.11
C LEU A 8 -12.65 -14.52 7.67
N ILE A 9 -12.59 -13.39 8.36
CA ILE A 9 -11.59 -12.35 8.12
C ILE A 9 -10.85 -12.14 9.43
N TYR A 10 -9.54 -12.34 9.42
CA TYR A 10 -8.68 -12.13 10.58
C TYR A 10 -7.86 -10.86 10.41
N ASN A 11 -8.03 -9.93 11.33
CA ASN A 11 -7.15 -8.79 11.47
C ASN A 11 -5.92 -9.18 12.30
N ASN A 12 -4.78 -9.23 11.63
CA ASN A 12 -3.47 -9.50 12.23
C ASN A 12 -2.85 -8.29 12.91
N GLU A 13 -3.47 -7.11 12.83
CA GLU A 13 -2.96 -5.90 13.46
C GLU A 13 -3.49 -5.70 14.89
N PRO A 14 -2.70 -5.06 15.78
CA PRO A 14 -3.05 -4.87 17.18
C PRO A 14 -4.03 -3.72 17.45
N TYR A 15 -4.59 -3.11 16.40
CA TYR A 15 -5.59 -2.05 16.50
C TYR A 15 -6.74 -2.32 15.54
N ALA A 16 -7.90 -1.75 15.86
CA ALA A 16 -9.08 -1.85 15.03
C ALA A 16 -9.01 -0.91 13.82
N LYS A 17 -9.47 -1.38 12.67
CA LYS A 17 -9.45 -0.62 11.41
C LYS A 17 -10.67 -0.91 10.54
N MET A 18 -11.03 0.06 9.71
CA MET A 18 -11.91 -0.15 8.57
C MET A 18 -11.06 -0.71 7.44
N GLU A 19 -11.46 -1.84 6.86
CA GLU A 19 -10.65 -2.53 5.86
C GLU A 19 -11.46 -2.88 4.62
N LYS A 20 -10.81 -2.74 3.45
CA LYS A 20 -11.35 -3.13 2.16
C LYS A 20 -11.22 -4.64 2.00
N ILE A 21 -12.30 -5.30 1.58
CA ILE A 21 -12.32 -6.73 1.29
C ILE A 21 -12.68 -6.94 -0.18
N GLU A 22 -11.84 -7.71 -0.86
CA GLU A 22 -11.93 -8.00 -2.29
C GLU A 22 -12.01 -9.51 -2.53
N LEU A 23 -13.06 -9.96 -3.20
CA LEU A 23 -13.32 -11.39 -3.40
C LEU A 23 -13.75 -11.70 -4.82
N GLN A 24 -13.22 -12.79 -5.38
CA GLN A 24 -13.69 -13.31 -6.65
C GLN A 24 -15.00 -14.09 -6.47
N VAL A 25 -16.04 -13.65 -7.17
CA VAL A 25 -17.36 -14.30 -7.20
C VAL A 25 -17.75 -14.62 -8.63
N SER A 26 -18.70 -15.54 -8.82
CA SER A 26 -19.15 -15.98 -10.15
C SER A 26 -20.53 -15.49 -10.54
N ASP A 27 -21.19 -14.81 -9.63
CA ASP A 27 -22.55 -14.31 -9.81
C ASP A 27 -22.60 -12.89 -9.25
N PRO A 28 -23.11 -11.90 -10.00
CA PRO A 28 -23.22 -10.53 -9.53
C PRO A 28 -24.43 -10.32 -8.61
N ASP A 29 -25.44 -11.21 -8.63
CA ASP A 29 -26.64 -11.12 -7.79
C ASP A 29 -26.37 -11.74 -6.41
N ILE A 30 -25.61 -11.03 -5.58
CA ILE A 30 -25.24 -11.46 -4.23
C ILE A 30 -25.49 -10.41 -3.18
N ILE A 31 -25.66 -10.86 -1.94
CA ILE A 31 -25.70 -10.02 -0.73
C ILE A 31 -24.58 -10.43 0.22
N VAL A 32 -23.96 -9.43 0.85
CA VAL A 32 -22.99 -9.61 1.94
C VAL A 32 -23.69 -9.37 3.26
N ILE A 33 -23.73 -10.39 4.12
CA ILE A 33 -24.34 -10.31 5.45
C ILE A 33 -23.24 -10.39 6.50
N GLY A 34 -23.05 -9.29 7.23
CA GLY A 34 -22.14 -9.22 8.37
C GLY A 34 -22.82 -9.58 9.69
N MET A 35 -22.07 -9.42 10.79
CA MET A 35 -22.57 -9.72 12.14
C MET A 35 -23.73 -8.82 12.58
N ASN A 36 -23.80 -7.59 12.04
CA ASN A 36 -24.80 -6.59 12.42
C ASN A 36 -25.88 -6.39 11.33
N GLY A 37 -25.97 -7.30 10.36
CA GLY A 37 -26.88 -7.22 9.22
C GLY A 37 -26.18 -7.04 7.87
N PRO A 38 -26.93 -6.70 6.82
CA PRO A 38 -26.40 -6.49 5.47
C PRO A 38 -25.30 -5.42 5.42
N ILE A 39 -24.25 -5.67 4.65
CA ILE A 39 -23.15 -4.74 4.40
C ILE A 39 -23.30 -4.19 2.97
N GLN A 40 -23.11 -2.89 2.80
CA GLN A 40 -23.02 -2.30 1.46
C GLN A 40 -21.84 -2.90 0.70
N ALA A 41 -22.09 -3.33 -0.53
CA ALA A 41 -21.07 -3.91 -1.38
C ALA A 41 -21.24 -3.42 -2.80
N GLN A 42 -20.21 -3.62 -3.62
CA GLN A 42 -20.28 -3.36 -5.04
C GLN A 42 -19.63 -4.49 -5.85
N ILE A 43 -20.11 -4.65 -7.07
CA ILE A 43 -19.62 -5.62 -8.05
C ILE A 43 -18.87 -4.88 -9.15
N GLU A 44 -17.64 -5.31 -9.40
CA GLU A 44 -16.75 -4.78 -10.42
C GLU A 44 -16.30 -5.90 -11.39
N PRO A 45 -15.79 -5.56 -12.59
CA PRO A 45 -15.16 -6.54 -13.47
C PRO A 45 -13.94 -7.18 -12.81
N TYR A 46 -13.82 -8.51 -12.83
CA TYR A 46 -12.66 -9.18 -12.24
C TYR A 46 -11.46 -9.16 -13.19
N PHE A 47 -10.42 -8.42 -12.78
CA PHE A 47 -9.10 -8.46 -13.39
C PHE A 47 -8.24 -9.54 -12.71
N ASP A 48 -7.83 -10.56 -13.45
CA ASP A 48 -6.96 -11.60 -12.94
C ASP A 48 -5.50 -11.13 -13.01
N ALA A 49 -4.93 -10.81 -11.85
CA ALA A 49 -3.54 -10.33 -11.74
C ALA A 49 -2.49 -11.36 -12.19
N THR A 50 -2.85 -12.64 -12.33
CA THR A 50 -1.94 -13.69 -12.82
C THR A 50 -1.89 -13.69 -14.35
N SER A 51 -3.05 -13.75 -15.00
CA SER A 51 -3.13 -13.73 -16.47
C SER A 51 -2.92 -12.33 -17.05
N GLY A 52 -3.22 -11.27 -16.30
CA GLY A 52 -3.23 -9.89 -16.80
C GLY A 52 -4.46 -9.58 -17.67
N GLU A 53 -5.54 -10.36 -17.54
CA GLU A 53 -6.75 -10.24 -18.33
C GLU A 53 -8.01 -10.15 -17.47
N PHE A 54 -9.07 -9.57 -18.02
CA PHE A 54 -10.40 -9.65 -17.45
C PHE A 54 -11.03 -11.01 -17.73
N THR A 55 -11.71 -11.57 -16.74
CA THR A 55 -12.36 -12.88 -16.85
C THR A 55 -13.88 -12.74 -16.84
N LYS A 56 -14.60 -13.87 -16.90
CA LYS A 56 -16.07 -13.91 -16.74
C LYS A 56 -16.53 -13.82 -15.28
N ASN A 57 -15.60 -13.85 -14.33
CA ASN A 57 -15.92 -13.70 -12.92
C ASN A 57 -16.05 -12.22 -12.57
N TYR A 58 -16.55 -11.97 -11.37
CA TYR A 58 -16.77 -10.63 -10.83
C TYR A 58 -15.91 -10.42 -9.59
N LEU A 59 -15.55 -9.17 -9.35
CA LEU A 59 -14.88 -8.72 -8.15
C LEU A 59 -15.92 -8.11 -7.21
N LEU A 60 -16.15 -8.77 -6.08
CA LEU A 60 -16.95 -8.23 -5.00
C LEU A 60 -16.05 -7.38 -4.10
N VAL A 61 -16.46 -6.13 -3.88
CA VAL A 61 -15.76 -5.16 -3.03
C VAL A 61 -16.72 -4.69 -1.95
N PHE A 62 -16.27 -4.72 -0.70
CA PHE A 62 -16.99 -4.14 0.42
C PHE A 62 -16.02 -3.74 1.53
N PHE A 63 -16.50 -2.96 2.49
CA PHE A 63 -15.70 -2.51 3.62
C PHE A 63 -16.31 -3.03 4.92
N THR A 64 -15.46 -3.47 5.85
CA THR A 64 -15.92 -4.04 7.12
C THR A 64 -14.96 -3.73 8.28
N PHE A 65 -15.54 -3.51 9.46
CA PHE A 65 -14.78 -3.04 10.61
C PHE A 65 -14.17 -4.23 11.32
N LEU A 66 -12.84 -4.25 11.38
CA LEU A 66 -12.08 -5.32 11.99
C LEU A 66 -11.59 -4.87 13.36
N ASN A 67 -11.89 -5.64 14.41
CA ASN A 67 -11.31 -5.37 15.73
C ASN A 67 -9.86 -5.87 15.80
N ALA A 68 -9.08 -5.33 16.74
CA ALA A 68 -7.69 -5.71 16.96
C ALA A 68 -7.53 -7.23 17.20
N LEU A 69 -6.58 -7.87 16.50
CA LEU A 69 -6.19 -9.29 16.68
C LEU A 69 -7.39 -10.25 16.77
N SER A 70 -8.39 -10.03 15.93
CA SER A 70 -9.67 -10.72 16.02
C SER A 70 -10.13 -11.25 14.68
N PHE A 71 -11.00 -12.25 14.75
CA PHE A 71 -11.76 -12.72 13.60
C PHE A 71 -13.08 -11.95 13.51
N ILE A 72 -13.60 -11.78 12.31
CA ILE A 72 -15.02 -11.55 12.06
C ILE A 72 -15.47 -12.57 11.02
N HIS A 73 -16.79 -12.68 10.83
CA HIS A 73 -17.32 -13.48 9.73
C HIS A 73 -18.38 -12.71 8.97
N CYS A 74 -18.44 -12.98 7.67
CA CYS A 74 -19.51 -12.51 6.78
C CYS A 74 -20.03 -13.71 5.99
N THR A 75 -21.28 -13.66 5.56
CA THR A 75 -21.86 -14.66 4.67
C THR A 75 -22.18 -14.01 3.33
N ILE A 76 -21.79 -14.68 2.25
CA ILE A 76 -22.13 -14.27 0.88
C ILE A 76 -23.21 -15.21 0.40
N GLN A 77 -24.38 -14.67 0.10
CA GLN A 77 -25.56 -15.42 -0.33
C GLN A 77 -26.02 -14.92 -1.69
N LYS A 78 -26.61 -15.82 -2.48
CA LYS A 78 -27.29 -15.43 -3.72
C LYS A 78 -28.63 -14.82 -3.35
N ASP A 79 -28.74 -13.50 -3.54
CA ASP A 79 -29.97 -12.76 -3.33
C ASP A 79 -29.89 -11.44 -4.11
N HIS A 80 -31.01 -11.01 -4.66
CA HIS A 80 -31.07 -9.72 -5.33
C HIS A 80 -31.35 -8.64 -4.28
N SER A 81 -30.30 -7.95 -3.85
CA SER A 81 -30.37 -6.94 -2.80
C SER A 81 -30.01 -5.55 -3.30
N ALA A 82 -30.77 -4.55 -2.88
CA ALA A 82 -30.43 -3.14 -3.09
C ALA A 82 -29.16 -2.70 -2.36
N THR A 83 -28.59 -3.52 -1.47
CA THR A 83 -27.34 -3.23 -0.77
C THR A 83 -26.08 -3.54 -1.58
N THR A 84 -26.23 -4.21 -2.72
CA THR A 84 -25.10 -4.57 -3.59
C THR A 84 -25.29 -3.93 -4.95
N GLU A 85 -24.41 -2.99 -5.28
CA GLU A 85 -24.48 -2.19 -6.50
C GLU A 85 -23.56 -2.75 -7.59
N ILE A 86 -24.03 -2.81 -8.84
CA ILE A 86 -23.18 -3.17 -9.97
C ILE A 86 -22.54 -1.88 -10.50
N ALA A 87 -21.20 -1.85 -10.54
CA ALA A 87 -20.46 -0.69 -11.01
C ALA A 87 -20.76 -0.37 -12.49
N GLN A 88 -20.62 0.90 -12.85
CA GLN A 88 -20.75 1.38 -14.22
C GLN A 88 -19.37 1.51 -14.88
N ILE A 89 -19.30 1.30 -16.20
CA ILE A 89 -18.08 1.53 -16.98
C ILE A 89 -18.19 2.89 -17.70
N LEU A 90 -17.23 3.77 -17.42
CA LEU A 90 -17.09 5.06 -18.12
C LEU A 90 -15.87 5.02 -19.04
N THR A 91 -15.99 5.53 -20.26
CA THR A 91 -14.84 5.66 -21.18
C THR A 91 -14.80 7.03 -21.85
N PRO A 92 -13.60 7.57 -22.13
CA PRO A 92 -13.44 8.81 -22.88
C PRO A 92 -13.36 8.58 -24.41
N ILE A 93 -13.22 7.32 -24.87
CA ILE A 93 -12.98 6.95 -26.28
C ILE A 93 -13.91 5.79 -26.67
N LYS A 94 -14.18 5.63 -27.98
CA LYS A 94 -14.98 4.53 -28.56
C LYS A 94 -14.55 3.14 -28.04
N LEU A 95 -15.55 2.26 -27.96
CA LEU A 95 -15.51 0.89 -27.42
C LEU A 95 -14.28 0.08 -27.86
N SER A 96 -13.37 -0.15 -26.91
CA SER A 96 -12.18 -0.98 -27.08
C SER A 96 -12.53 -2.49 -27.06
N ARG A 97 -11.54 -3.37 -27.29
CA ARG A 97 -11.78 -4.82 -27.29
C ARG A 97 -12.11 -5.33 -25.88
N VAL A 98 -11.40 -4.84 -24.86
CA VAL A 98 -11.66 -5.21 -23.46
C VAL A 98 -13.03 -4.72 -23.02
N ILE A 99 -13.38 -3.48 -23.36
CA ILE A 99 -14.70 -2.94 -23.01
C ILE A 99 -15.81 -3.79 -23.64
N LYS A 100 -15.67 -4.22 -24.90
CA LYS A 100 -16.65 -5.13 -25.55
C LYS A 100 -16.84 -6.47 -24.83
N SER A 101 -15.78 -6.99 -24.19
CA SER A 101 -15.89 -8.23 -23.41
C SER A 101 -16.61 -8.02 -22.08
N ILE A 102 -16.37 -6.89 -21.41
CA ILE A 102 -16.91 -6.57 -20.09
C ILE A 102 -18.34 -6.00 -20.19
N SER A 103 -18.64 -5.22 -21.23
CA SER A 103 -19.92 -4.52 -21.41
C SER A 103 -21.13 -5.43 -21.61
N LYS A 104 -20.95 -6.75 -21.58
CA LYS A 104 -22.06 -7.71 -21.57
C LYS A 104 -22.79 -7.74 -20.24
N ASP A 105 -22.04 -7.56 -19.16
CA ASP A 105 -22.53 -7.71 -17.79
C ASP A 105 -22.58 -6.38 -17.03
N PHE A 106 -22.00 -5.33 -17.60
CA PHE A 106 -21.89 -4.00 -16.98
C PHE A 106 -22.45 -2.91 -17.90
N HIS A 107 -23.15 -1.93 -17.30
CA HIS A 107 -23.61 -0.76 -18.03
C HIS A 107 -22.44 0.11 -18.45
N PHE A 108 -22.54 0.72 -19.63
CA PHE A 108 -21.47 1.47 -20.25
C PHE A 108 -21.96 2.85 -20.68
N GLU A 109 -21.16 3.86 -20.38
CA GLU A 109 -21.38 5.25 -20.79
C GLU A 109 -20.11 5.88 -21.35
N THR A 110 -20.27 6.69 -22.39
CA THR A 110 -19.16 7.50 -22.94
C THR A 110 -19.20 8.87 -22.29
N VAL A 111 -18.11 9.26 -21.64
CA VAL A 111 -17.99 10.53 -20.92
C VAL A 111 -17.09 11.50 -21.65
N SER A 112 -17.23 12.79 -21.34
CA SER A 112 -16.32 13.79 -21.84
C SER A 112 -14.94 13.66 -21.20
N LYS A 113 -13.92 14.24 -21.83
CA LYS A 113 -12.54 14.23 -21.31
C LYS A 113 -12.39 14.87 -19.94
N ASN A 114 -13.25 15.83 -19.60
CA ASN A 114 -13.19 16.55 -18.33
C ASN A 114 -13.82 15.76 -17.18
N GLU A 115 -14.67 14.78 -17.49
CA GLU A 115 -15.33 13.90 -16.52
C GLU A 115 -14.49 12.65 -16.23
N PHE A 116 -13.34 12.49 -16.89
CA PHE A 116 -12.43 11.37 -16.70
C PHE A 116 -11.51 11.58 -15.49
N VAL A 117 -12.12 11.61 -14.31
CA VAL A 117 -11.49 11.85 -13.01
C VAL A 117 -11.96 10.81 -12.00
N LEU A 118 -11.19 10.57 -10.95
CA LEU A 118 -11.66 9.79 -9.80
C LEU A 118 -11.92 10.74 -8.63
N GLN A 119 -12.96 10.49 -7.87
CA GLN A 119 -13.34 11.37 -6.76
C GLN A 119 -13.82 10.61 -5.53
N SER A 120 -13.38 11.08 -4.36
CA SER A 120 -13.95 10.78 -3.05
C SER A 120 -14.43 12.07 -2.37
N SER A 121 -14.86 11.99 -1.11
CA SER A 121 -15.17 13.20 -0.32
C SER A 121 -13.93 14.06 -0.03
N GLN A 122 -12.72 13.45 0.00
CA GLN A 122 -11.48 14.10 0.44
C GLN A 122 -10.52 14.40 -0.70
N ILE A 123 -10.51 13.64 -1.80
CA ILE A 123 -9.59 13.86 -2.91
C ILE A 123 -10.29 13.82 -4.27
N LEU A 124 -9.73 14.58 -5.20
CA LEU A 124 -10.04 14.52 -6.63
C LEU A 124 -8.75 14.22 -7.40
N VAL A 125 -8.79 13.18 -8.23
CA VAL A 125 -7.64 12.68 -8.99
C VAL A 125 -7.86 12.98 -10.46
N GLU A 126 -6.99 13.80 -11.03
CA GLU A 126 -6.99 14.13 -12.45
C GLU A 126 -6.19 13.09 -13.21
N LEU A 127 -6.80 12.55 -14.27
CA LEU A 127 -6.23 11.51 -15.11
C LEU A 127 -6.14 12.01 -16.54
N ASN A 128 -5.16 11.50 -17.28
CA ASN A 128 -5.05 11.77 -18.69
C ASN A 128 -6.04 10.88 -19.47
N PRO A 129 -7.06 11.45 -20.14
CA PRO A 129 -8.12 10.67 -20.79
C PRO A 129 -7.64 9.86 -22.01
N LYS A 130 -6.40 10.04 -22.46
CA LYS A 130 -5.84 9.26 -23.58
C LYS A 130 -5.21 7.95 -23.13
N ASN A 131 -4.64 7.90 -21.93
CA ASN A 131 -3.84 6.76 -21.46
C ASN A 131 -4.13 6.37 -19.99
N GLY A 132 -5.00 7.10 -19.27
CA GLY A 132 -5.39 6.85 -17.89
C GLY A 132 -4.29 7.08 -16.85
N LEU A 133 -3.18 7.72 -17.22
CA LEU A 133 -2.10 8.01 -16.28
C LEU A 133 -2.45 9.19 -15.37
N LEU A 134 -1.89 9.19 -14.15
CA LEU A 134 -2.05 10.28 -13.19
C LEU A 134 -1.50 11.61 -13.71
N GLU A 135 -2.26 12.68 -13.57
CA GLU A 135 -1.81 14.05 -13.89
C GLU A 135 -1.72 14.91 -12.61
N ALA A 136 -2.68 14.82 -11.69
CA ALA A 136 -2.66 15.57 -10.44
C ALA A 136 -3.55 14.96 -9.34
N ILE A 137 -3.25 15.33 -8.09
CA ILE A 137 -4.03 15.00 -6.90
C ILE A 137 -4.44 16.31 -6.22
N ASN A 138 -5.73 16.48 -5.94
CA ASN A 138 -6.28 17.65 -5.26
C ASN A 138 -6.80 17.25 -3.88
N LEU A 139 -6.36 17.94 -2.83
CA LEU A 139 -6.99 17.83 -1.50
C LEU A 139 -8.26 18.68 -1.47
N SER A 140 -9.40 18.02 -1.25
CA SER A 140 -10.76 18.56 -1.26
C SER A 140 -11.21 19.10 -2.62
N ALA A 141 -12.27 18.51 -3.18
CA ALA A 141 -12.92 19.02 -4.39
C ALA A 141 -13.51 20.43 -4.22
N ALA A 142 -13.64 20.93 -2.97
CA ALA A 142 -14.26 22.22 -2.65
C ALA A 142 -13.30 23.43 -2.65
N THR A 143 -11.98 23.23 -2.78
CA THR A 143 -10.98 24.29 -2.51
C THR A 143 -10.56 25.15 -3.72
N ASN A 144 -11.28 25.10 -4.85
CA ASN A 144 -10.97 25.91 -6.05
C ASN A 144 -9.48 25.82 -6.51
N GLY A 145 -8.83 24.66 -6.33
CA GLY A 145 -7.50 24.38 -6.89
C GLY A 145 -6.29 24.89 -6.10
N THR A 146 -6.45 25.52 -4.94
CA THR A 146 -5.32 25.97 -4.10
C THR A 146 -4.49 24.81 -3.53
N GLU A 147 -5.09 23.62 -3.49
CA GLU A 147 -4.50 22.41 -2.90
C GLU A 147 -4.26 21.31 -3.92
N ARG A 148 -4.15 21.72 -5.17
CA ARG A 148 -3.65 20.89 -6.25
C ARG A 148 -2.17 20.59 -6.05
N LEU A 149 -1.80 19.35 -6.30
CA LEU A 149 -0.43 18.93 -6.54
C LEU A 149 -0.41 18.26 -7.91
N GLN A 150 0.27 18.87 -8.88
CA GLN A 150 0.61 18.17 -10.10
C GLN A 150 1.53 17.00 -9.74
N CYS A 151 1.23 15.82 -10.27
CA CYS A 151 2.03 14.62 -10.05
C CYS A 151 1.95 13.78 -11.32
N LYS A 152 2.50 14.33 -12.40
CA LYS A 152 2.33 13.78 -13.74
C LYS A 152 3.14 12.52 -13.91
N GLN A 153 2.45 11.42 -14.14
CA GLN A 153 3.00 10.09 -14.31
C GLN A 153 3.46 9.86 -15.76
N GLU A 154 4.59 9.19 -15.91
CA GLU A 154 5.14 8.71 -17.18
C GLU A 154 5.88 7.39 -16.98
N PHE A 155 5.71 6.43 -17.89
CA PHE A 155 6.55 5.24 -17.96
C PHE A 155 7.69 5.48 -18.95
N SER A 156 8.91 5.16 -18.52
CA SER A 156 10.13 5.36 -19.30
C SER A 156 11.13 4.27 -18.95
N TYR A 157 12.20 4.16 -19.72
CA TYR A 157 13.26 3.19 -19.44
C TYR A 157 14.63 3.74 -19.83
N TYR A 158 15.64 3.28 -19.10
CA TYR A 158 17.03 3.43 -19.52
C TYR A 158 17.43 2.25 -20.40
N THR A 159 18.30 2.50 -21.36
CA THR A 159 19.01 1.44 -22.07
C THR A 159 20.37 1.25 -21.43
N SER A 160 20.73 0.01 -21.11
CA SER A 160 22.05 -0.29 -20.57
C SER A 160 22.65 -1.55 -21.20
N SER A 161 23.91 -1.43 -21.59
CA SER A 161 24.73 -2.52 -22.14
C SER A 161 25.72 -3.10 -21.12
N LEU A 162 25.98 -2.39 -20.02
CA LEU A 162 27.00 -2.73 -19.01
C LEU A 162 26.41 -3.01 -17.63
N SER A 163 25.12 -2.79 -17.44
CA SER A 163 24.43 -3.14 -16.19
C SER A 163 24.30 -4.65 -16.03
N GLY A 164 24.34 -5.09 -14.77
CA GLY A 164 24.08 -6.48 -14.37
C GLY A 164 23.33 -6.55 -13.06
N ALA A 165 23.28 -7.73 -12.43
CA ALA A 165 22.44 -7.99 -11.26
C ALA A 165 22.69 -7.03 -10.08
N TYR A 166 23.93 -6.58 -9.89
CA TYR A 166 24.35 -5.74 -8.77
C TYR A 166 24.58 -4.29 -9.18
N ILE A 167 25.12 -4.07 -10.38
CA ILE A 167 25.52 -2.74 -10.84
C ILE A 167 24.51 -2.20 -11.83
N MET A 168 24.02 -1.01 -11.53
CA MET A 168 23.35 -0.12 -12.48
C MET A 168 24.42 0.77 -13.11
N THR A 169 24.55 0.75 -14.44
CA THR A 169 25.46 1.60 -15.22
C THR A 169 24.64 2.33 -16.28
N LEU A 170 24.45 3.62 -16.06
CA LEU A 170 23.76 4.50 -16.98
C LEU A 170 24.77 5.41 -17.68
N GLU A 171 24.63 5.54 -19.01
CA GLU A 171 25.42 6.47 -19.80
C GLU A 171 24.60 7.75 -20.02
N ASN A 172 24.89 8.78 -19.21
CA ASN A 172 24.13 10.03 -19.17
C ASN A 172 22.65 9.85 -18.73
N GLU A 173 21.91 10.95 -18.67
CA GLU A 173 20.48 10.95 -18.32
C GLU A 173 19.55 10.70 -19.53
N GLU A 174 20.00 10.02 -20.58
CA GLU A 174 19.13 9.73 -21.74
C GLU A 174 18.03 8.75 -21.31
N LEU A 175 16.82 9.29 -21.19
CA LEU A 175 15.64 8.55 -20.80
C LEU A 175 14.71 8.40 -22.01
N ARG A 176 14.31 7.16 -22.32
CA ARG A 176 13.37 6.87 -23.40
C ARG A 176 11.98 6.66 -22.85
N LYS A 177 11.02 7.36 -23.41
CA LYS A 177 9.61 7.17 -23.06
C LYS A 177 9.15 5.79 -23.52
N LEU A 178 8.41 5.08 -22.67
CA LEU A 178 7.75 3.85 -23.06
C LEU A 178 6.52 4.20 -23.92
N GLU A 179 6.56 3.82 -25.18
CA GLU A 179 5.44 4.01 -26.08
C GLU A 179 4.26 3.12 -25.66
N MET A 180 3.15 3.75 -25.27
CA MET A 180 1.90 3.06 -24.90
C MET A 180 0.94 3.03 -26.10
N GLY A 181 1.44 2.63 -27.27
CA GLY A 181 0.62 2.42 -28.46
C GLY A 181 -0.47 1.39 -28.16
N ASP A 182 -1.71 1.66 -28.59
CA ASP A 182 -2.89 0.83 -28.32
C ASP A 182 -3.29 0.68 -26.85
N VAL A 183 -2.94 1.66 -26.00
CA VAL A 183 -3.43 1.69 -24.62
C VAL A 183 -4.95 1.75 -24.57
N GLU A 184 -5.54 0.82 -23.81
CA GLU A 184 -6.97 0.85 -23.49
C GLU A 184 -7.15 1.45 -22.09
N THR A 185 -8.06 2.43 -21.95
CA THR A 185 -8.36 3.05 -20.66
C THR A 185 -9.85 3.30 -20.46
N PHE A 186 -10.33 3.05 -19.24
CA PHE A 186 -11.71 3.24 -18.80
C PHE A 186 -11.77 3.32 -17.28
N ILE A 187 -12.86 3.86 -16.74
CA ILE A 187 -13.15 3.92 -15.31
C ILE A 187 -14.24 2.90 -14.97
N VAL A 188 -14.04 2.15 -13.90
CA VAL A 188 -15.08 1.41 -13.19
C VAL A 188 -15.57 2.32 -12.07
N LEU A 189 -16.79 2.83 -12.21
CA LEU A 189 -17.45 3.74 -11.28
C LEU A 189 -18.40 2.95 -10.38
N GLY A 190 -18.07 2.83 -9.10
CA GLY A 190 -18.96 2.29 -8.07
C GLY A 190 -19.12 3.25 -6.89
N SER A 191 -20.10 3.00 -6.03
CA SER A 191 -20.41 3.86 -4.88
C SER A 191 -19.37 3.77 -3.75
N LEU A 192 -18.66 2.65 -3.62
CA LEU A 192 -17.64 2.41 -2.59
C LEU A 192 -16.21 2.62 -3.10
N ARG A 193 -15.98 2.49 -4.40
CA ARG A 193 -14.67 2.68 -5.03
C ARG A 193 -14.82 3.06 -6.49
N GLN A 194 -13.92 3.91 -6.95
CA GLN A 194 -13.74 4.23 -8.36
C GLN A 194 -12.33 3.82 -8.79
N THR A 195 -12.22 3.20 -9.95
CA THR A 195 -10.94 2.66 -10.44
C THR A 195 -10.75 2.98 -11.91
N VAL A 196 -9.67 3.67 -12.28
CA VAL A 196 -9.24 3.75 -13.69
C VAL A 196 -8.35 2.57 -14.02
N TYR A 197 -8.60 1.94 -15.16
CA TYR A 197 -7.71 0.94 -15.76
C TYR A 197 -6.92 1.54 -16.91
N THR A 198 -5.65 1.18 -17.00
CA THR A 198 -4.72 1.53 -18.09
C THR A 198 -4.03 0.25 -18.53
N LEU A 199 -4.33 -0.21 -19.73
CA LEU A 199 -3.88 -1.51 -20.24
C LEU A 199 -3.03 -1.30 -21.49
N SER A 200 -1.72 -1.53 -21.40
CA SER A 200 -0.79 -1.58 -22.53
C SER A 200 -0.13 -2.96 -22.64
N GLU A 201 0.80 -3.15 -23.56
CA GLU A 201 1.52 -4.42 -23.72
C GLU A 201 2.34 -4.79 -22.48
N PHE A 202 3.14 -3.84 -21.97
CA PHE A 202 4.09 -4.09 -20.86
C PHE A 202 3.52 -3.74 -19.49
N ILE A 203 2.50 -2.86 -19.44
CA ILE A 203 1.96 -2.31 -18.20
C ILE A 203 0.45 -2.52 -18.16
N LYS A 204 -0.03 -3.20 -17.11
CA LYS A 204 -1.44 -3.13 -16.70
C LYS A 204 -1.50 -2.40 -15.37
N GLN A 205 -2.06 -1.20 -15.38
CA GLN A 205 -2.20 -0.35 -14.21
C GLN A 205 -3.68 -0.23 -13.85
N HIS A 206 -3.97 -0.20 -12.56
CA HIS A 206 -5.20 0.39 -12.06
C HIS A 206 -4.93 1.35 -10.91
N ILE A 207 -5.53 2.53 -11.01
CA ILE A 207 -5.48 3.55 -9.95
C ILE A 207 -6.88 3.66 -9.36
N SER A 208 -7.01 3.63 -8.04
CA SER A 208 -8.31 3.68 -7.38
C SER A 208 -8.36 4.64 -6.19
N VAL A 209 -9.57 5.14 -5.94
CA VAL A 209 -9.93 5.90 -4.74
C VAL A 209 -11.14 5.24 -4.08
N ASN A 210 -11.11 5.15 -2.76
CA ASN A 210 -12.19 4.58 -1.99
C ASN A 210 -13.11 5.69 -1.47
N ASN A 211 -14.42 5.46 -1.52
CA ASN A 211 -15.45 6.38 -1.06
C ASN A 211 -16.07 5.87 0.24
N VAL A 212 -15.22 5.79 1.27
CA VAL A 212 -15.56 5.29 2.60
C VAL A 212 -15.02 6.17 3.71
N SER A 213 -15.84 6.39 4.74
CA SER A 213 -15.52 7.35 5.79
C SER A 213 -14.19 7.03 6.49
N GLY A 214 -13.37 8.05 6.68
CA GLY A 214 -12.13 7.96 7.46
C GLY A 214 -10.90 8.34 6.64
N ALA A 215 -9.74 7.84 7.08
CA ALA A 215 -8.44 8.10 6.44
C ALA A 215 -8.39 7.59 4.98
N GLU A 216 -9.01 6.44 4.72
CA GLU A 216 -8.96 5.74 3.43
C GLU A 216 -9.55 6.57 2.26
N GLU A 217 -10.50 7.44 2.56
CA GLU A 217 -11.06 8.39 1.59
C GLU A 217 -10.02 9.36 1.01
N SER A 218 -8.89 9.56 1.69
CA SER A 218 -7.80 10.45 1.28
C SER A 218 -6.64 9.73 0.56
N HIS A 219 -6.74 8.41 0.39
CA HIS A 219 -5.69 7.60 -0.21
C HIS A 219 -5.92 7.40 -1.70
N LEU A 220 -4.81 7.47 -2.46
CA LEU A 220 -4.78 7.07 -3.86
C LEU A 220 -3.99 5.76 -3.97
N HIS A 221 -4.66 4.69 -4.40
CA HIS A 221 -4.02 3.38 -4.57
C HIS A 221 -3.64 3.20 -6.03
N MET A 222 -2.48 2.59 -6.27
CA MET A 222 -2.00 2.23 -7.59
C MET A 222 -1.48 0.81 -7.56
N ASP A 223 -2.09 -0.05 -8.37
CA ASP A 223 -1.66 -1.42 -8.57
C ASP A 223 -1.11 -1.56 -9.99
N LEU A 224 0.09 -2.14 -10.08
CA LEU A 224 0.83 -2.31 -11.32
C LEU A 224 1.11 -3.78 -11.56
N ARG A 225 0.90 -4.21 -12.80
CA ARG A 225 1.41 -5.46 -13.35
C ARG A 225 2.37 -5.13 -14.48
N VAL A 226 3.62 -5.56 -14.32
CA VAL A 226 4.73 -5.29 -15.23
C VAL A 226 5.20 -6.59 -15.87
N ASP A 227 5.30 -6.62 -17.20
CA ASP A 227 5.84 -7.75 -17.95
C ASP A 227 6.78 -7.27 -19.06
N ILE A 228 8.07 -7.16 -18.75
CA ILE A 228 9.11 -6.68 -19.70
C ILE A 228 9.84 -7.81 -20.42
N ARG A 229 9.31 -9.04 -20.44
CA ARG A 229 10.01 -10.21 -21.03
C ARG A 229 10.32 -10.06 -22.52
N LYS A 230 9.58 -9.21 -23.23
CA LYS A 230 9.83 -8.90 -24.66
C LYS A 230 10.79 -7.73 -24.88
N MET A 231 11.32 -7.14 -23.81
CA MET A 231 12.35 -6.09 -23.86
C MET A 231 13.73 -6.72 -23.62
N SER A 232 14.81 -5.97 -23.85
CA SER A 232 16.18 -6.44 -23.58
C SER A 232 17.11 -5.24 -23.39
N GLY A 233 18.02 -5.32 -22.42
CA GLY A 233 18.95 -4.25 -22.08
C GLY A 233 18.25 -3.01 -21.55
N VAL A 234 17.17 -3.20 -20.78
CA VAL A 234 16.33 -2.10 -20.28
C VAL A 234 16.18 -2.11 -18.77
N GLU A 235 16.06 -0.92 -18.21
CA GLU A 235 15.66 -0.68 -16.83
C GLU A 235 14.40 0.19 -16.84
N LEU A 236 13.25 -0.44 -16.60
CA LEU A 236 11.95 0.19 -16.66
C LEU A 236 11.70 0.98 -15.37
N ILE A 237 11.26 2.22 -15.54
CA ILE A 237 10.92 3.13 -14.45
C ILE A 237 9.50 3.70 -14.63
N ILE A 238 8.93 4.11 -13.51
CA ILE A 238 7.82 5.06 -13.46
C ILE A 238 8.36 6.39 -12.93
N LYS A 239 8.11 7.47 -13.67
CA LYS A 239 8.52 8.83 -13.34
C LYS A 239 7.31 9.67 -12.99
N PHE A 240 7.45 10.50 -11.97
CA PHE A 240 6.45 11.47 -11.54
C PHE A 240 7.05 12.87 -11.58
N SER A 241 6.38 13.79 -12.28
CA SER A 241 6.78 15.20 -12.34
C SER A 241 5.84 16.04 -11.49
N THR A 242 6.38 16.71 -10.47
CA THR A 242 5.57 17.54 -9.55
C THR A 242 5.76 19.03 -9.78
N ASP A 243 4.84 19.84 -9.24
CA ASP A 243 4.91 21.30 -9.17
C ASP A 243 5.16 21.82 -7.74
N MET A 244 5.75 20.99 -6.88
CA MET A 244 6.22 21.42 -5.56
C MET A 244 7.33 22.47 -5.68
N ILE A 245 7.50 23.31 -4.65
CA ILE A 245 8.43 24.44 -4.66
C ILE A 245 9.89 23.94 -4.55
N PRO A 246 10.73 24.03 -5.61
CA PRO A 246 12.03 23.36 -5.69
C PRO A 246 13.00 23.62 -4.53
N ASP A 247 13.03 24.85 -4.02
CA ASP A 247 13.99 25.27 -3.00
C ASP A 247 13.59 24.87 -1.57
N ASP A 248 12.35 24.41 -1.39
CA ASP A 248 11.82 23.99 -0.10
C ASP A 248 11.63 22.45 -0.02
N ILE A 249 11.82 21.71 -1.12
CA ILE A 249 11.57 20.26 -1.13
C ILE A 249 12.68 19.50 -0.42
N GLU A 250 12.26 18.65 0.51
CA GLU A 250 13.07 17.64 1.15
C GLU A 250 12.62 16.25 0.71
N TYR A 251 13.60 15.42 0.41
CA TYR A 251 13.41 14.04 -0.02
C TYR A 251 13.83 13.07 1.06
N TYR A 252 13.03 12.05 1.29
CA TYR A 252 13.36 11.01 2.23
C TYR A 252 13.04 9.63 1.67
N THR A 253 13.92 8.65 1.92
CA THR A 253 13.58 7.24 1.70
C THR A 253 13.81 6.46 2.98
N ASP A 254 13.04 5.42 3.19
CA ASP A 254 13.15 4.62 4.40
C ASP A 254 14.41 3.73 4.42
N SER A 255 14.79 3.34 5.62
CA SER A 255 15.76 2.27 5.85
C SER A 255 15.07 1.10 6.53
N ASN A 256 14.90 0.02 5.78
CA ASN A 256 14.28 -1.24 6.20
C ASN A 256 12.88 -1.08 6.83
N GLY A 257 12.10 -0.10 6.38
CA GLY A 257 10.76 0.19 6.92
C GLY A 257 10.73 0.83 8.31
N LEU A 258 11.85 1.37 8.82
CA LEU A 258 11.93 1.91 10.18
C LEU A 258 11.95 3.44 10.23
N GLN A 259 13.00 4.05 9.65
CA GLN A 259 13.22 5.49 9.72
C GLN A 259 13.39 6.07 8.32
N LEU A 260 12.85 7.27 8.09
CA LEU A 260 13.04 8.00 6.85
C LEU A 260 14.34 8.80 6.94
N ILE A 261 15.23 8.60 5.96
CA ILE A 261 16.55 9.24 5.89
C ILE A 261 16.52 10.28 4.78
N LYS A 262 16.95 11.51 5.09
CA LYS A 262 17.02 12.61 4.13
C LYS A 262 17.99 12.25 3.01
N ARG A 263 17.57 12.43 1.76
CA ARG A 263 18.36 12.21 0.55
C ARG A 263 18.75 13.55 -0.07
N ALA A 264 19.94 13.56 -0.66
CA ALA A 264 20.43 14.69 -1.43
C ALA A 264 20.49 14.27 -2.91
N GLU A 265 20.14 15.21 -3.77
CA GLU A 265 20.38 15.13 -5.20
C GLU A 265 21.74 15.76 -5.49
N TYR A 266 22.65 14.97 -6.06
CA TYR A 266 23.95 15.45 -6.51
C TYR A 266 23.93 15.73 -8.02
N ASP A 267 24.67 16.73 -8.49
CA ASP A 267 24.84 16.95 -9.93
C ASP A 267 25.70 15.83 -10.53
N THR A 268 25.03 14.84 -11.11
CA THR A 268 25.64 13.63 -11.68
C THR A 268 25.14 13.38 -13.10
N PHE A 269 25.13 14.42 -13.94
CA PHE A 269 24.61 14.35 -15.31
C PHE A 269 25.12 13.14 -16.12
N SER A 270 26.41 12.81 -16.02
CA SER A 270 26.99 11.66 -16.73
C SER A 270 26.77 10.31 -16.04
N ARG A 271 26.31 10.31 -14.79
CA ARG A 271 26.18 9.13 -13.92
C ARG A 271 24.94 9.19 -13.02
N PRO A 272 23.72 9.26 -13.59
CA PRO A 272 22.48 9.42 -12.82
C PRO A 272 22.22 8.29 -11.81
N GLU A 273 22.83 7.12 -11.99
CA GLU A 273 22.75 6.00 -11.05
C GLU A 273 23.28 6.35 -9.65
N MET A 274 24.15 7.35 -9.53
CA MET A 274 24.72 7.77 -8.25
C MET A 274 23.70 8.39 -7.28
N ASN A 275 22.54 8.80 -7.79
CA ASN A 275 21.43 9.34 -6.99
C ASN A 275 20.33 8.31 -6.71
N TYR A 276 20.53 7.04 -7.07
CA TYR A 276 19.60 5.97 -6.70
C TYR A 276 19.80 5.55 -5.24
N TYR A 277 18.69 5.51 -4.50
CA TYR A 277 18.62 5.06 -3.13
C TYR A 277 17.60 3.93 -2.99
N PRO A 278 17.77 3.02 -2.01
CA PRO A 278 16.74 2.06 -1.71
C PRO A 278 15.51 2.78 -1.15
N MET A 279 14.34 2.31 -1.60
CA MET A 279 13.01 2.57 -1.05
C MET A 279 12.42 1.21 -0.68
N PRO A 280 12.75 0.64 0.50
CA PRO A 280 12.16 -0.62 0.92
C PRO A 280 10.64 -0.54 1.08
N THR A 281 10.11 0.58 1.57
CA THR A 281 8.67 0.75 1.82
C THR A 281 8.12 2.16 1.55
N ALA A 282 8.93 3.22 1.61
CA ALA A 282 8.44 4.59 1.56
C ALA A 282 9.44 5.58 0.94
N LEU A 283 8.91 6.44 0.08
CA LEU A 283 9.54 7.66 -0.44
C LEU A 283 8.65 8.85 -0.02
N VAL A 284 9.25 9.89 0.54
CA VAL A 284 8.54 11.11 0.93
C VAL A 284 9.14 12.32 0.25
N LEU A 285 8.27 13.14 -0.34
CA LEU A 285 8.56 14.47 -0.82
C LEU A 285 7.80 15.46 0.06
N GLN A 286 8.49 16.45 0.62
CA GLN A 286 7.85 17.43 1.46
C GLN A 286 8.37 18.83 1.18
N ASP A 287 7.46 19.78 0.95
CA ASP A 287 7.73 21.21 1.04
C ASP A 287 7.19 21.79 2.38
N LEU A 288 7.15 23.11 2.51
CA LEU A 288 6.69 23.77 3.75
C LEU A 288 5.21 23.58 4.07
N SER A 289 4.40 23.22 3.07
CA SER A 289 2.93 23.23 3.11
C SER A 289 2.30 21.88 2.80
N LYS A 290 2.99 21.04 2.03
CA LYS A 290 2.48 19.76 1.52
C LYS A 290 3.51 18.66 1.72
N ARG A 291 3.03 17.47 2.01
CA ARG A 291 3.82 16.23 2.03
C ARG A 291 3.12 15.22 1.12
N LEU A 292 3.87 14.66 0.18
CA LEU A 292 3.48 13.49 -0.58
C LEU A 292 4.28 12.28 -0.07
N SER A 293 3.59 11.32 0.53
CA SER A 293 4.17 10.02 0.90
C SER A 293 3.77 8.98 -0.13
N VAL A 294 4.74 8.34 -0.77
CA VAL A 294 4.55 7.22 -1.70
C VAL A 294 5.01 5.96 -0.97
N LEU A 295 4.08 5.03 -0.77
CA LEU A 295 4.27 3.80 -0.02
C LEU A 295 4.27 2.63 -0.99
N SER A 296 5.10 1.61 -0.78
CA SER A 296 5.15 0.41 -1.62
C SER A 296 5.06 -0.88 -0.79
N ASN A 297 4.47 -1.92 -1.38
CA ASN A 297 4.44 -3.27 -0.82
C ASN A 297 5.74 -4.05 -1.08
N VAL A 298 6.57 -3.62 -2.03
CA VAL A 298 7.83 -4.26 -2.40
C VAL A 298 8.97 -3.23 -2.47
N PRO A 299 10.23 -3.65 -2.24
CA PRO A 299 11.36 -2.73 -2.26
C PRO A 299 11.72 -2.29 -3.69
N HIS A 300 12.07 -1.02 -3.84
CA HIS A 300 12.51 -0.42 -5.11
C HIS A 300 13.82 0.35 -4.98
N GLY A 301 14.44 0.67 -6.13
CA GLY A 301 15.37 1.78 -6.25
C GLY A 301 14.63 3.04 -6.67
N VAL A 302 14.94 4.18 -6.05
CA VAL A 302 14.36 5.48 -6.41
C VAL A 302 15.42 6.54 -6.55
N ARG A 303 15.19 7.53 -7.41
CA ARG A 303 15.98 8.76 -7.43
C ARG A 303 15.11 9.98 -7.62
N THR A 304 15.68 11.12 -7.28
CA THR A 304 15.12 12.43 -7.59
C THR A 304 15.81 12.98 -8.83
N SER A 305 15.11 13.79 -9.61
CA SER A 305 15.69 14.50 -10.75
C SER A 305 15.11 15.90 -10.88
N ASN A 306 15.99 16.88 -11.10
CA ASN A 306 15.64 18.30 -11.23
C ASN A 306 14.87 18.84 -10.01
N LYS A 307 15.14 18.34 -8.80
CA LYS A 307 14.52 18.73 -7.53
C LYS A 307 13.00 18.61 -7.41
N MET A 308 12.24 18.38 -8.47
CA MET A 308 10.75 18.30 -8.43
C MET A 308 10.23 16.94 -8.90
N ASN A 309 11.05 16.15 -9.57
CA ASN A 309 10.64 14.88 -10.11
C ASN A 309 11.26 13.76 -9.30
N PHE A 310 10.58 12.64 -9.25
CA PHE A 310 11.13 11.41 -8.73
C PHE A 310 10.79 10.27 -9.67
N GLU A 311 11.60 9.23 -9.63
CA GLU A 311 11.37 8.00 -10.37
C GLU A 311 11.58 6.79 -9.47
N ILE A 312 10.83 5.74 -9.79
CA ILE A 312 10.84 4.45 -9.11
C ILE A 312 11.17 3.40 -10.16
N MET A 313 12.21 2.61 -9.93
CA MET A 313 12.55 1.47 -10.77
C MET A 313 11.57 0.33 -10.53
N LEU A 314 10.98 -0.16 -11.62
CA LEU A 314 9.95 -1.20 -11.58
C LEU A 314 10.53 -2.59 -11.85
N ASP A 315 11.29 -2.73 -12.93
CA ASP A 315 11.93 -4.00 -13.29
C ASP A 315 13.11 -3.72 -14.24
N ARG A 316 14.04 -4.67 -14.32
CA ARG A 316 15.21 -4.58 -15.21
C ARG A 316 15.48 -5.91 -15.88
N ARG A 317 15.73 -5.86 -17.18
CA ARG A 317 16.04 -7.02 -18.02
C ARG A 317 17.31 -6.73 -18.80
N LEU A 318 18.38 -7.39 -18.42
CA LEU A 318 19.75 -7.06 -18.82
C LEU A 318 20.35 -8.17 -19.67
N SER A 319 21.43 -7.86 -20.38
CA SER A 319 22.07 -8.78 -21.33
C SER A 319 23.55 -9.01 -21.05
N ALA A 320 24.04 -8.63 -19.86
CA ALA A 320 25.45 -8.70 -19.49
C ALA A 320 25.65 -9.07 -18.02
N ASP A 321 26.80 -9.71 -17.73
CA ASP A 321 27.35 -9.85 -16.38
C ASP A 321 28.12 -8.57 -16.02
N ASP A 322 28.01 -8.14 -14.77
CA ASP A 322 28.64 -6.92 -14.24
C ASP A 322 29.97 -7.19 -13.52
N GLY A 323 30.53 -8.40 -13.67
CA GLY A 323 31.81 -8.79 -13.10
C GLY A 323 31.82 -8.91 -11.58
N LYS A 324 30.66 -9.07 -10.93
CA LYS A 324 30.55 -9.25 -9.46
C LYS A 324 30.50 -10.71 -9.01
N GLY A 325 30.73 -11.64 -9.93
CA GLY A 325 30.93 -13.05 -9.62
C GLY A 325 29.69 -13.93 -9.76
N LEU A 326 28.60 -13.42 -10.33
CA LEU A 326 27.44 -14.24 -10.70
C LEU A 326 27.72 -15.04 -11.98
N GLY A 327 28.41 -14.42 -12.94
CA GLY A 327 29.03 -15.12 -14.07
C GLY A 327 28.25 -14.98 -15.38
N PHE A 328 28.91 -15.38 -16.48
CA PHE A 328 28.41 -15.22 -17.85
C PHE A 328 27.47 -16.33 -18.34
N SER A 329 27.13 -17.29 -17.47
CA SER A 329 26.15 -18.33 -17.81
C SER A 329 24.73 -17.76 -17.87
N ALA A 330 23.81 -18.47 -18.51
CA ALA A 330 22.40 -18.07 -18.57
C ALA A 330 21.80 -17.78 -17.18
N ASP A 331 22.17 -18.56 -16.17
CA ASP A 331 21.71 -18.37 -14.78
C ASP A 331 22.27 -17.10 -14.10
N GLY A 332 23.27 -16.46 -14.70
CA GLY A 332 23.91 -15.26 -14.15
C GLY A 332 23.59 -13.96 -14.89
N ILE A 333 22.87 -14.03 -16.01
CA ILE A 333 22.40 -12.86 -16.73
C ILE A 333 20.96 -12.56 -16.28
N PRO A 334 20.63 -11.33 -15.86
CA PRO A 334 19.27 -10.94 -15.45
C PRO A 334 18.26 -10.89 -16.62
N GLU A 335 17.97 -12.05 -17.21
CA GLU A 335 17.04 -12.25 -18.33
C GLU A 335 15.94 -13.28 -18.02
N ASP A 336 15.72 -13.58 -16.74
CA ASP A 336 14.75 -14.55 -16.22
C ASP A 336 13.46 -13.91 -15.69
N ASN A 337 13.19 -12.63 -16.04
CA ASN A 337 12.03 -11.88 -15.57
C ASN A 337 10.73 -12.67 -15.72
N LEU A 338 9.90 -12.62 -14.69
CA LEU A 338 8.50 -13.05 -14.73
C LEU A 338 7.61 -11.84 -14.52
N PRO A 339 6.36 -11.89 -15.00
CA PRO A 339 5.43 -10.79 -14.77
C PRO A 339 5.21 -10.54 -13.28
N VAL A 340 5.47 -9.33 -12.82
CA VAL A 340 5.43 -8.94 -11.40
C VAL A 340 4.26 -8.03 -11.11
N ASN A 341 3.64 -8.21 -9.94
CA ASN A 341 2.57 -7.35 -9.45
C ASN A 341 3.10 -6.53 -8.26
N MET A 342 2.82 -5.24 -8.27
CA MET A 342 3.34 -4.26 -7.32
C MET A 342 2.20 -3.32 -6.93
N ALA A 343 2.19 -2.84 -5.69
CA ALA A 343 1.14 -1.97 -5.18
C ALA A 343 1.73 -0.78 -4.44
N PHE A 344 1.18 0.40 -4.72
CA PHE A 344 1.56 1.66 -4.14
C PHE A 344 0.36 2.35 -3.51
N THR A 345 0.60 3.11 -2.44
CA THR A 345 -0.39 4.04 -1.87
C THR A 345 0.23 5.42 -1.75
N PHE A 346 -0.45 6.42 -2.31
CA PHE A 346 -0.06 7.82 -2.27
C PHE A 346 -0.91 8.53 -1.23
N VAL A 347 -0.25 9.20 -0.30
CA VAL A 347 -0.88 9.97 0.78
C VAL A 347 -0.39 11.41 0.67
N LEU A 348 -1.27 12.29 0.21
CA LEU A 348 -1.02 13.73 0.11
C LEU A 348 -1.60 14.41 1.36
N GLU A 349 -0.80 15.20 2.06
CA GLU A 349 -1.18 15.83 3.33
C GLU A 349 -0.79 17.30 3.37
N ARG A 350 -1.58 18.09 4.11
CA ARG A 350 -1.22 19.46 4.47
C ARG A 350 -0.33 19.45 5.71
N MET A 351 0.85 20.04 5.59
CA MET A 351 1.80 20.19 6.68
C MET A 351 1.63 21.55 7.35
N VAL A 352 1.66 21.57 8.68
CA VAL A 352 1.72 22.80 9.47
C VAL A 352 3.10 23.42 9.25
N PRO A 353 3.18 24.66 8.72
CA PRO A 353 4.48 25.30 8.46
C PRO A 353 5.27 25.48 9.76
N VAL A 354 6.52 25.05 9.75
CA VAL A 354 7.43 25.28 10.88
C VAL A 354 7.92 26.73 10.85
N THR A 355 7.82 27.44 11.97
CA THR A 355 8.22 28.85 12.10
C THR A 355 9.71 29.09 11.91
N ASP A 356 10.54 28.06 12.08
CA ASP A 356 12.00 28.10 11.91
C ASP A 356 12.46 27.18 10.77
N LYS A 357 12.64 27.77 9.58
CA LYS A 357 13.12 27.06 8.38
C LYS A 357 14.50 26.43 8.57
N GLN A 358 15.36 26.99 9.43
CA GLN A 358 16.73 26.47 9.62
C GLN A 358 16.73 25.13 10.35
N GLN A 359 15.83 24.94 11.33
CA GLN A 359 15.70 23.67 12.03
C GLN A 359 15.15 22.56 11.13
N GLN A 360 14.23 22.88 10.23
CA GLN A 360 13.67 21.90 9.29
C GLN A 360 14.75 21.42 8.31
N GLN A 361 15.51 22.34 7.70
CA GLN A 361 16.57 22.01 6.76
C GLN A 361 17.71 21.18 7.38
N GLN A 362 17.96 21.32 8.69
CA GLN A 362 18.99 20.55 9.41
C GLN A 362 18.55 19.13 9.79
N ARG A 363 17.25 18.78 9.69
CA ARG A 363 16.79 17.42 10.01
C ARG A 363 17.37 16.42 9.02
N LYS A 364 18.03 15.39 9.55
CA LYS A 364 18.56 14.25 8.77
C LYS A 364 17.59 13.08 8.69
N PHE A 365 16.66 13.03 9.62
CA PHE A 365 15.67 11.97 9.76
C PHE A 365 14.28 12.57 9.81
N ALA A 366 13.32 11.85 9.25
CA ALA A 366 11.90 12.14 9.34
C ALA A 366 11.13 10.89 9.74
N TYR A 367 9.85 11.06 9.95
CA TYR A 367 8.92 9.99 10.26
C TYR A 367 7.68 10.12 9.38
N ASN A 368 7.02 9.00 9.13
CA ASN A 368 5.71 9.01 8.51
C ASN A 368 4.74 9.78 9.42
N THR A 369 3.77 10.46 8.82
CA THR A 369 2.59 10.92 9.56
C THR A 369 1.81 9.70 10.04
N LEU A 370 0.89 9.88 10.98
CA LEU A 370 0.03 8.77 11.40
C LEU A 370 -0.80 8.23 10.23
N ASN A 371 -1.24 9.09 9.32
CA ASN A 371 -2.02 8.68 8.15
C ASN A 371 -1.19 7.80 7.21
N ALA A 372 0.01 8.27 6.82
CA ALA A 372 0.91 7.49 5.97
C ALA A 372 1.40 6.21 6.66
N HIS A 373 1.59 6.22 7.98
CA HIS A 373 1.94 5.02 8.74
C HIS A 373 0.85 3.95 8.64
N LEU A 374 -0.41 4.32 8.89
CA LEU A 374 -1.54 3.39 8.82
C LEU A 374 -1.81 2.91 7.40
N ALA A 375 -1.70 3.79 6.40
CA ALA A 375 -1.77 3.40 5.00
C ALA A 375 -0.71 2.36 4.64
N LEU A 376 0.53 2.52 5.13
CA LEU A 376 1.61 1.56 4.92
C LEU A 376 1.31 0.23 5.60
N GLN A 377 0.75 0.26 6.81
CA GLN A 377 0.35 -0.95 7.51
C GLN A 377 -0.76 -1.70 6.77
N SER A 378 -1.80 -1.02 6.28
CA SER A 378 -2.86 -1.66 5.48
C SER A 378 -2.33 -2.24 4.17
N LEU A 379 -1.33 -1.60 3.54
CA LEU A 379 -0.69 -2.08 2.32
C LEU A 379 0.12 -3.37 2.54
N ILE A 380 0.90 -3.44 3.63
CA ILE A 380 1.80 -4.58 3.92
C ILE A 380 1.07 -5.72 4.66
N TYR A 381 0.17 -5.38 5.59
CA TYR A 381 -0.49 -6.29 6.51
C TYR A 381 -1.99 -6.38 6.20
N GLN A 382 -2.28 -6.90 5.01
CA GLN A 382 -3.65 -7.22 4.59
C GLN A 382 -4.27 -8.29 5.51
N PRO A 383 -5.58 -8.22 5.77
CA PRO A 383 -6.26 -9.21 6.60
C PRO A 383 -6.21 -10.59 5.95
N ASN A 384 -6.22 -11.63 6.79
CA ASN A 384 -6.25 -13.01 6.29
C ASN A 384 -7.70 -13.41 6.06
N ILE A 385 -8.02 -13.89 4.86
CA ILE A 385 -9.37 -14.30 4.48
C ILE A 385 -9.41 -15.82 4.34
N PHE A 386 -10.37 -16.45 5.03
CA PHE A 386 -10.60 -17.89 4.97
C PHE A 386 -12.00 -18.16 4.44
N ILE A 387 -12.12 -19.03 3.43
CA ILE A 387 -13.40 -19.47 2.89
C ILE A 387 -13.77 -20.78 3.58
N ILE A 388 -14.82 -20.77 4.40
CA ILE A 388 -15.25 -21.96 5.13
C ILE A 388 -16.18 -22.80 4.26
N SER A 389 -15.97 -24.12 4.32
CA SER A 389 -16.95 -25.12 3.87
C SER A 389 -17.59 -25.77 5.10
N GLY A 390 -18.90 -25.55 5.31
CA GLY A 390 -19.65 -26.11 6.44
C GLY A 390 -20.26 -25.05 7.37
N ILE A 391 -20.87 -25.50 8.46
CA ILE A 391 -21.46 -24.64 9.51
C ILE A 391 -20.33 -24.25 10.48
N LEU A 392 -20.21 -22.96 10.77
CA LEU A 392 -19.33 -22.48 11.84
C LEU A 392 -19.96 -22.83 13.20
N GLU A 393 -19.74 -24.06 13.66
CA GLU A 393 -20.17 -24.48 14.99
C GLU A 393 -19.29 -23.83 16.06
N ASN A 394 -19.93 -23.07 16.95
CA ASN A 394 -19.34 -22.17 17.94
C ASN A 394 -18.70 -20.93 17.31
N SER A 395 -19.27 -19.77 17.66
CA SER A 395 -18.61 -18.49 17.50
C SER A 395 -17.21 -18.61 18.09
N ILE A 396 -16.17 -18.54 17.23
CA ILE A 396 -14.81 -18.25 17.68
C ILE A 396 -14.99 -17.11 18.68
N SER A 397 -14.66 -17.32 19.95
CA SER A 397 -14.91 -16.31 20.99
C SER A 397 -14.13 -15.07 20.62
N LEU A 398 -14.78 -14.15 19.90
CA LEU A 398 -14.22 -12.89 19.43
C LEU A 398 -14.14 -11.98 20.64
N GLN A 399 -13.17 -12.25 21.52
CA GLN A 399 -12.91 -11.36 22.63
C GLN A 399 -12.63 -9.99 22.03
N HIS A 400 -13.42 -9.00 22.43
CA HIS A 400 -13.22 -7.63 21.99
C HIS A 400 -11.96 -7.10 22.67
N LEU A 401 -10.82 -7.32 22.02
CA LEU A 401 -9.53 -6.84 22.49
C LEU A 401 -9.50 -5.32 22.36
N ARG A 402 -8.89 -4.67 23.36
CA ARG A 402 -8.64 -3.24 23.30
C ARG A 402 -7.56 -2.97 22.26
N SER A 403 -7.79 -2.01 21.37
CA SER A 403 -6.80 -1.56 20.40
C SER A 403 -5.56 -1.02 21.10
N PHE A 404 -4.38 -1.42 20.62
CA PHE A 404 -3.11 -0.82 21.00
C PHE A 404 -3.04 0.61 20.45
N PRO A 405 -2.12 1.45 20.95
CA PRO A 405 -1.75 2.67 20.26
C PRO A 405 -1.41 2.40 18.79
N CYS A 406 -1.89 3.26 17.89
CA CYS A 406 -1.81 3.03 16.44
C CYS A 406 -0.38 3.21 15.88
N ASP A 407 0.54 3.68 16.70
CA ASP A 407 1.98 3.73 16.45
C ASP A 407 2.72 2.50 17.00
N VAL A 408 2.02 1.53 17.60
CA VAL A 408 2.62 0.31 18.17
C VAL A 408 2.26 -0.91 17.34
N GLN A 409 3.30 -1.59 16.86
CA GLN A 409 3.23 -2.84 16.12
C GLN A 409 3.51 -4.03 17.02
N LEU A 410 2.73 -5.10 16.84
CA LEU A 410 3.01 -6.42 17.37
C LEU A 410 3.72 -7.25 16.29
N LEU A 411 5.05 -7.24 16.29
CA LEU A 411 5.85 -7.85 15.23
C LEU A 411 5.79 -9.37 15.24
N THR A 412 5.80 -9.98 16.42
CA THR A 412 5.69 -11.44 16.54
C THR A 412 5.24 -11.87 17.93
N ILE A 413 4.52 -12.99 17.97
CA ILE A 413 4.36 -13.84 19.15
C ILE A 413 4.63 -15.26 18.68
N ARG A 414 5.87 -15.71 18.84
CA ARG A 414 6.29 -17.01 18.34
C ARG A 414 6.54 -18.00 19.48
N PRO A 415 6.11 -19.26 19.34
CA PRO A 415 6.49 -20.32 20.29
C PRO A 415 8.00 -20.58 20.23
N LEU A 416 8.57 -21.01 21.34
CA LEU A 416 9.97 -21.43 21.41
C LEU A 416 10.05 -22.94 21.32
N ALA A 417 10.82 -23.47 20.36
CA ALA A 417 10.89 -24.91 20.09
C ALA A 417 11.29 -25.74 21.32
N PHE A 418 12.11 -25.19 22.21
CA PHE A 418 12.62 -25.88 23.40
C PHE A 418 11.70 -25.77 24.63
N ASP A 419 10.66 -24.94 24.58
CA ASP A 419 9.73 -24.74 25.70
C ASP A 419 8.34 -24.35 25.15
N ILE A 420 7.44 -25.35 25.06
CA ILE A 420 6.07 -25.18 24.56
C ILE A 420 5.25 -24.18 25.38
N ASN A 421 5.67 -23.94 26.63
CA ASN A 421 5.03 -23.03 27.56
C ASN A 421 5.61 -21.62 27.47
N ARG A 422 6.54 -21.36 26.54
CA ARG A 422 7.08 -20.03 26.30
C ARG A 422 6.83 -19.54 24.89
N ARG A 423 6.53 -18.25 24.80
CA ARG A 423 6.47 -17.51 23.55
C ARG A 423 7.33 -16.25 23.66
N LEU A 424 8.02 -15.90 22.58
CA LEU A 424 8.71 -14.62 22.48
C LEU A 424 7.77 -13.63 21.79
N MET A 425 7.42 -12.57 22.50
CA MET A 425 6.70 -11.42 21.97
C MET A 425 7.67 -10.29 21.67
N VAL A 426 7.57 -9.69 20.47
CA VAL A 426 8.34 -8.50 20.09
C VAL A 426 7.38 -7.39 19.67
N LEU A 427 7.62 -6.21 20.23
CA LEU A 427 6.90 -4.98 19.94
C LEU A 427 7.85 -3.96 19.33
N HIS A 428 7.31 -3.11 18.46
CA HIS A 428 7.99 -1.94 17.93
C HIS A 428 7.03 -0.75 18.02
N ARG A 429 7.54 0.42 18.39
CA ARG A 429 6.77 1.66 18.33
C ARG A 429 7.34 2.57 17.27
N ALA A 430 6.59 2.85 16.22
CA ALA A 430 7.00 3.75 15.17
C ALA A 430 7.16 5.19 15.69
N GLY A 431 8.14 5.91 15.17
CA GLY A 431 8.14 7.37 15.26
C GLY A 431 7.04 7.92 14.35
N ILE A 432 6.30 8.92 14.83
CA ILE A 432 5.20 9.56 14.09
C ILE A 432 5.47 11.06 14.00
N ASP A 433 5.32 11.61 12.80
CA ASP A 433 5.32 13.05 12.59
C ASP A 433 3.91 13.63 12.80
N CYS A 434 3.78 14.46 13.83
CA CYS A 434 2.51 15.09 14.21
C CYS A 434 2.27 16.44 13.51
N ALA A 435 3.10 16.83 12.54
CA ALA A 435 2.95 18.11 11.83
C ALA A 435 1.88 18.09 10.73
N SER A 436 1.18 16.97 10.50
CA SER A 436 0.05 16.91 9.57
C SER A 436 -1.17 17.62 10.15
N SER A 437 -1.90 18.36 9.30
CA SER A 437 -3.11 19.09 9.69
C SER A 437 -4.32 18.18 9.87
N SER A 438 -4.28 16.99 9.28
CA SER A 438 -5.34 15.97 9.35
C SER A 438 -4.83 14.75 10.10
N LEU A 439 -5.22 14.61 11.37
CA LEU A 439 -4.87 13.46 12.18
C LEU A 439 -5.97 12.39 12.10
N PRO A 440 -5.66 11.17 11.66
CA PRO A 440 -6.65 10.09 11.68
C PRO A 440 -6.99 9.73 13.13
N ILE A 441 -8.21 9.22 13.34
CA ILE A 441 -8.69 8.87 14.67
C ILE A 441 -8.00 7.58 15.13
N CYS A 442 -7.12 7.69 16.12
CA CYS A 442 -6.58 6.54 16.83
C CYS A 442 -7.38 6.26 18.11
N ARG A 443 -7.88 5.03 18.26
CA ARG A 443 -8.70 4.62 19.43
C ARG A 443 -7.89 4.09 20.62
N GLY A 444 -6.62 3.70 20.40
CA GLY A 444 -5.74 3.20 21.47
C GLY A 444 -4.74 4.27 21.91
N ASN A 445 -4.58 4.45 23.22
CA ASN A 445 -3.62 5.41 23.79
C ASN A 445 -2.84 4.86 25.01
N GLU A 446 -3.30 3.80 25.65
CA GLU A 446 -2.71 3.25 26.88
C GLU A 446 -2.03 1.89 26.62
N LEU A 447 -0.75 1.92 26.27
CA LEU A 447 0.04 0.72 25.96
C LEU A 447 0.05 -0.31 27.11
N ASP A 448 0.29 0.13 28.35
CA ASP A 448 0.37 -0.77 29.51
C ASP A 448 -0.92 -1.55 29.76
N LEU A 449 -2.05 -0.84 29.74
CA LEU A 449 -3.36 -1.43 30.00
C LEU A 449 -3.82 -2.36 28.87
N THR A 450 -3.56 -1.97 27.62
CA THR A 450 -3.90 -2.79 26.44
C THR A 450 -3.06 -4.06 26.37
N LEU A 451 -1.75 -4.00 26.64
CA LEU A 451 -0.89 -5.18 26.72
C LEU A 451 -1.29 -6.13 27.85
N LYS A 452 -1.62 -5.61 29.04
CA LYS A 452 -2.11 -6.45 30.15
C LYS A 452 -3.41 -7.15 29.81
N ALA A 453 -4.37 -6.44 29.20
CA ALA A 453 -5.62 -7.02 28.74
C ALA A 453 -5.39 -8.10 27.66
N TYR A 454 -4.46 -7.83 26.73
CA TYR A 454 -4.08 -8.80 25.72
C TYR A 454 -3.43 -10.05 26.33
N MET A 455 -2.45 -9.89 27.22
CA MET A 455 -1.80 -11.01 27.92
C MET A 455 -2.79 -11.85 28.73
N GLN A 456 -3.79 -11.22 29.35
CA GLN A 456 -4.89 -11.90 30.02
C GLN A 456 -5.70 -12.76 29.04
N SER A 457 -6.06 -12.21 27.88
CA SER A 457 -6.88 -12.90 26.87
C SER A 457 -6.25 -14.18 26.35
N ILE A 458 -4.91 -14.22 26.25
CA ILE A 458 -4.16 -15.38 25.75
C ILE A 458 -3.63 -16.27 26.89
N GLY A 459 -3.93 -15.96 28.16
CA GLY A 459 -3.58 -16.80 29.31
C GLY A 459 -2.12 -16.75 29.77
N VAL A 460 -1.43 -15.62 29.59
CA VAL A 460 -0.06 -15.43 30.13
C VAL A 460 -0.09 -15.41 31.65
N ARG A 461 0.91 -16.03 32.30
CA ARG A 461 1.11 -15.94 33.75
C ARG A 461 2.22 -14.97 34.14
N THR A 462 3.38 -15.14 33.53
CA THR A 462 4.58 -14.36 33.84
C THR A 462 5.22 -13.83 32.58
N VAL A 463 5.95 -12.73 32.76
CA VAL A 463 6.71 -12.08 31.70
C VAL A 463 8.14 -11.85 32.15
N GLN A 464 9.05 -11.85 31.20
CA GLN A 464 10.44 -11.52 31.42
C GLN A 464 10.98 -10.75 30.23
N LYS A 465 11.52 -9.55 30.44
CA LYS A 465 12.10 -8.73 29.37
C LYS A 465 13.41 -9.35 28.89
N THR A 466 13.66 -9.34 27.59
CA THR A 466 14.85 -9.90 26.96
C THR A 466 15.47 -8.95 25.94
N LEU A 467 16.63 -9.32 25.39
CA LEU A 467 17.06 -8.83 24.07
C LEU A 467 16.08 -9.30 22.98
N LEU A 468 16.13 -8.66 21.80
CA LEU A 468 15.20 -8.94 20.69
C LEU A 468 15.20 -10.39 20.20
N ASN A 469 16.35 -11.07 20.29
CA ASN A 469 16.46 -12.48 19.92
C ASN A 469 15.87 -13.45 20.96
N GLY A 470 15.50 -12.96 22.16
CA GLY A 470 14.95 -13.76 23.25
C GLY A 470 15.98 -14.58 24.05
N ILE A 471 17.27 -14.50 23.71
CA ILE A 471 18.31 -15.37 24.31
C ILE A 471 18.72 -14.86 25.69
N LYS A 472 19.07 -13.58 25.79
CA LYS A 472 19.53 -12.96 27.04
C LYS A 472 18.37 -12.28 27.76
N GLN A 473 18.10 -12.72 28.98
CA GLN A 473 17.11 -12.09 29.86
C GLN A 473 17.72 -10.84 30.49
N ILE A 474 16.97 -9.73 30.46
CA ILE A 474 17.41 -8.44 31.00
C ILE A 474 16.64 -8.02 32.26
N SER A 475 15.52 -8.70 32.56
CA SER A 475 14.80 -8.55 33.81
C SER A 475 14.62 -9.88 34.53
N LYS A 476 14.23 -9.83 35.80
CA LYS A 476 13.66 -11.00 36.49
C LYS A 476 12.30 -11.33 35.88
N GLU A 477 11.93 -12.60 35.93
CA GLU A 477 10.60 -13.07 35.58
C GLU A 477 9.61 -12.65 36.69
N MET A 478 8.44 -12.15 36.30
CA MET A 478 7.42 -11.67 37.24
C MET A 478 6.00 -11.85 36.69
N PRO A 479 4.96 -11.84 37.54
CA PRO A 479 3.57 -11.85 37.09
C PRO A 479 3.28 -10.68 36.14
N TYR A 480 2.58 -10.93 35.03
CA TYR A 480 2.36 -9.91 33.99
C TYR A 480 1.61 -8.67 34.50
N HIS A 481 0.67 -8.85 35.44
CA HIS A 481 -0.07 -7.76 36.07
C HIS A 481 0.82 -6.80 36.86
N SER A 482 1.94 -7.31 37.40
CA SER A 482 2.90 -6.54 38.20
C SER A 482 3.97 -5.86 37.34
N ALA A 483 4.05 -6.18 36.05
CA ALA A 483 4.94 -5.52 35.12
C ALA A 483 4.37 -4.17 34.66
N THR A 484 5.25 -3.25 34.27
CA THR A 484 4.88 -2.00 33.60
C THR A 484 5.42 -2.03 32.17
N PHE A 485 4.55 -1.84 31.19
CA PHE A 485 4.90 -1.83 29.78
C PHE A 485 4.95 -0.40 29.26
N PHE A 486 6.14 0.02 28.87
CA PHE A 486 6.40 1.32 28.26
C PHE A 486 7.38 1.11 27.10
N LEU A 487 7.13 1.83 26.01
CA LEU A 487 7.93 1.79 24.79
C LEU A 487 8.01 3.20 24.22
N GLU A 488 9.23 3.71 24.07
CA GLU A 488 9.49 5.01 23.45
C GLU A 488 9.29 4.93 21.94
N PRO A 489 8.97 6.05 21.25
CA PRO A 489 8.97 6.08 19.80
C PRO A 489 10.33 5.64 19.26
N THR A 490 10.33 4.88 18.16
CA THR A 490 11.48 4.24 17.50
C THR A 490 12.13 3.07 18.24
N ASP A 491 11.63 2.71 19.43
CA ASP A 491 12.18 1.59 20.20
C ASP A 491 11.52 0.25 19.90
N PHE A 492 12.27 -0.80 20.24
CA PHE A 492 11.80 -2.18 20.27
C PHE A 492 11.81 -2.73 21.70
N ALA A 493 10.85 -3.58 22.01
CA ALA A 493 10.86 -4.36 23.24
C ALA A 493 10.54 -5.83 22.98
N ALA A 494 11.23 -6.71 23.68
CA ALA A 494 11.01 -8.15 23.62
C ALA A 494 10.75 -8.74 25.01
N TYR A 495 9.77 -9.64 25.07
CA TYR A 495 9.33 -10.29 26.30
C TYR A 495 9.15 -11.79 26.07
N LEU A 496 9.73 -12.59 26.96
CA LEU A 496 9.36 -13.99 27.13
C LEU A 496 8.08 -14.06 27.94
N LEU A 497 7.03 -14.60 27.32
CA LEU A 497 5.74 -14.86 27.92
C LEU A 497 5.71 -16.33 28.35
N ARG A 498 5.34 -16.61 29.59
CA ARG A 498 5.14 -17.97 30.08
C ARG A 498 3.66 -18.29 30.26
N PHE A 499 3.28 -19.45 29.75
CA PHE A 499 1.98 -20.11 29.85
C PHE A 499 2.15 -21.35 30.75
N ASN A 500 1.07 -22.01 31.15
CA ASN A 500 1.11 -23.14 32.10
C ASN A 500 2.07 -24.26 31.73
#